data_AF-A0A969KLA7-F1
#
_entry.id   AF-A0A969KLA7-F1
#
_cell.length_a   1.000
_cell.length_b   1.000
_cell.length_c   1.000
_cell.angle_alpha   90.00
_cell.angle_beta   90.00
_cell.angle_gamma   90.00
#
_symmetry.space_group_name_H-M   'P 1'
#
loop_
_entity.id
_entity.type
_entity.pdbx_description
1 polymer ?
#
loop_
_entity_poly.entity_id
_entity_poly.type
_entity_poly.pdbx_seq_one_letter_code
_entity_poly.pdbx_strand_id
1 'polypeptide(L)'
;MIVKKSGSKFWLNISLFVCLLTIISCVSNDRKDIPDVSEVQVKLKIQRFEQELFNLDTNNLEIAVEALNGKYGYFADLYFSEIMGFKPLHDSTLTYVNTVKDFINYPSIRTLYDTCQIVYGDFSEVEKT
;
A
#
# COMPACT_ATOMS: atom_id res chain seq x y z
N MET A 1 -82.56 3.78 -18.16
CA MET A 1 -82.00 2.87 -17.13
C MET A 1 -80.48 2.88 -17.31
N ILE A 2 -79.75 3.45 -16.36
CA ILE A 2 -78.31 3.75 -16.47
C ILE A 2 -77.51 2.49 -16.15
N VAL A 3 -76.75 1.98 -17.13
CA VAL A 3 -75.92 0.78 -16.97
C VAL A 3 -74.68 1.11 -16.13
N LYS A 4 -74.47 0.29 -15.12
CA LYS A 4 -73.57 0.45 -13.97
C LYS A 4 -72.09 0.42 -14.40
N LYS A 5 -71.37 1.49 -14.08
CA LYS A 5 -69.94 1.79 -14.34
C LYS A 5 -68.99 0.92 -13.48
N SER A 6 -69.12 -0.41 -13.55
CA SER A 6 -68.45 -1.35 -12.62
C SER A 6 -67.03 -1.76 -13.02
N GLY A 7 -66.67 -1.69 -14.30
CA GLY A 7 -65.33 -2.10 -14.79
C GLY A 7 -64.21 -1.11 -14.46
N SER A 8 -64.51 0.19 -14.32
CA SER A 8 -63.50 1.23 -14.08
C SER A 8 -62.80 1.09 -12.72
N LYS A 9 -63.52 0.67 -11.67
CA LYS A 9 -62.95 0.51 -10.32
C LYS A 9 -61.96 -0.67 -10.24
N PHE A 10 -62.20 -1.72 -11.03
CA PHE A 10 -61.34 -2.90 -11.09
C PHE A 10 -59.98 -2.58 -11.74
N TRP A 11 -60.00 -1.87 -12.87
CA TRP A 11 -58.79 -1.39 -13.54
C TRP A 11 -58.02 -0.34 -12.73
N LEU A 12 -58.74 0.51 -11.99
CA LEU A 12 -58.12 1.49 -11.08
C LEU A 12 -57.41 0.81 -9.90
N ASN A 13 -58.00 -0.24 -9.33
CA ASN A 13 -57.39 -1.05 -8.26
C ASN A 13 -56.17 -1.84 -8.77
N ILE A 14 -56.23 -2.40 -9.98
CA ILE A 14 -55.07 -3.07 -10.61
C ILE A 14 -53.95 -2.07 -10.85
N SER A 15 -54.25 -0.90 -11.40
CA SER A 15 -53.27 0.15 -11.63
C SER A 15 -52.62 0.62 -10.32
N LEU A 16 -53.41 0.76 -9.26
CA LEU A 16 -52.93 1.13 -7.93
C LEU A 16 -52.05 0.04 -7.31
N PHE A 17 -52.40 -1.23 -7.50
CA PHE A 17 -51.62 -2.36 -7.03
C PHE A 17 -50.28 -2.48 -7.77
N VAL A 18 -50.28 -2.28 -9.09
CA VAL A 18 -49.06 -2.26 -9.91
C VAL A 18 -48.17 -1.08 -9.51
N CYS A 19 -48.73 0.11 -9.28
CA CYS A 19 -47.98 1.24 -8.73
C CYS A 19 -47.41 0.95 -7.33
N LEU A 20 -48.12 0.18 -6.50
CA LEU A 20 -47.62 -0.20 -5.17
C LEU A 20 -46.44 -1.18 -5.25
N LEU A 21 -46.39 -2.03 -6.27
CA LEU A 21 -45.28 -2.97 -6.50
C LEU A 21 -44.01 -2.26 -6.99
N THR A 22 -44.12 -1.17 -7.76
CA THR A 22 -42.95 -0.46 -8.28
C THR A 22 -42.20 0.33 -7.19
N ILE A 23 -42.87 0.76 -6.12
CA ILE A 23 -42.25 1.49 -5.00
C ILE A 23 -41.37 0.57 -4.12
N ILE A 24 -41.67 -0.74 -4.06
CA ILE A 24 -40.94 -1.69 -3.21
C ILE A 24 -39.60 -2.11 -3.88
N SER A 25 -39.49 -1.96 -5.20
CA SER A 25 -38.31 -2.37 -5.97
C SER A 25 -37.14 -1.36 -5.89
N CYS A 26 -37.34 -0.18 -5.31
CA CYS A 26 -36.31 0.87 -5.20
C CYS A 26 -35.46 0.80 -3.91
N VAL A 27 -35.44 -0.32 -3.19
CA VAL A 27 -34.49 -0.52 -2.09
C VAL A 27 -33.14 -0.93 -2.69
N SER A 28 -32.28 0.04 -2.99
CA SER A 28 -30.88 -0.23 -3.26
C SER A 28 -30.23 -0.73 -1.97
N ASN A 29 -29.63 -1.92 -2.02
CA ASN A 29 -28.75 -2.36 -0.95
C ASN A 29 -27.44 -1.58 -1.11
N ASP A 30 -27.27 -0.48 -0.38
CA ASP A 30 -26.01 0.29 -0.31
C ASP A 30 -24.89 -0.47 0.46
N ARG A 31 -25.05 -1.79 0.61
CA ARG A 31 -24.12 -2.64 1.35
C ARG A 31 -22.92 -2.88 0.45
N LYS A 32 -21.78 -2.27 0.79
CA LYS A 32 -20.51 -2.67 0.20
C LYS A 32 -20.28 -4.13 0.53
N ASP A 33 -20.14 -4.95 -0.51
CA ASP A 33 -19.82 -6.37 -0.40
C ASP A 33 -18.33 -6.50 -0.06
N ILE A 34 -17.99 -6.24 1.21
CA ILE A 34 -16.63 -6.35 1.73
C ILE A 34 -16.52 -7.72 2.39
N PRO A 35 -15.72 -8.65 1.85
CA PRO A 35 -15.49 -9.94 2.50
C PRO A 35 -14.84 -9.71 3.87
N ASP A 36 -15.31 -10.44 4.88
CA ASP A 36 -14.73 -10.39 6.22
C ASP A 36 -13.36 -11.06 6.22
N VAL A 37 -12.34 -10.32 6.61
CA VAL A 37 -10.94 -10.78 6.72
C VAL A 37 -10.44 -10.76 8.17
N SER A 38 -11.32 -10.56 9.15
CA SER A 38 -10.97 -10.50 10.57
C SER A 38 -10.35 -11.79 11.12
N GLU A 39 -10.61 -12.93 10.46
CA GLU A 39 -10.06 -14.24 10.86
C GLU A 39 -8.70 -14.57 10.20
N VAL A 40 -8.23 -13.76 9.25
CA VAL A 40 -6.96 -14.01 8.54
C VAL A 40 -5.78 -13.54 9.40
N GLN A 41 -5.10 -14.49 10.05
CA GLN A 41 -3.88 -14.20 10.82
C GLN A 41 -2.68 -14.12 9.88
N VAL A 42 -2.14 -12.92 9.68
CA VAL A 42 -0.92 -12.70 8.88
C VAL A 42 0.23 -12.41 9.83
N LYS A 43 1.31 -13.19 9.74
CA LYS A 43 2.56 -12.84 10.42
C LYS A 43 3.28 -11.76 9.63
N LEU A 44 2.97 -10.50 9.92
CA LEU A 44 3.63 -9.37 9.29
C LEU A 44 5.07 -9.25 9.82
N LYS A 45 6.03 -9.18 8.90
CA LYS A 45 7.42 -8.84 9.22
C LYS A 45 7.88 -7.76 8.26
N ILE A 46 8.19 -6.59 8.79
CA ILE A 46 8.62 -5.45 8.01
C ILE A 46 10.14 -5.51 7.83
N GLN A 47 10.58 -5.33 6.60
CA GLN A 47 12.00 -5.26 6.27
C GLN A 47 12.45 -3.80 6.26
N ARG A 48 13.29 -3.42 7.24
CA ARG A 48 13.80 -2.05 7.41
C ARG A 48 15.08 -1.82 6.61
N PHE A 49 14.95 -1.79 5.28
CA PHE A 49 16.09 -1.62 4.36
C PHE A 49 16.96 -0.41 4.70
N GLU A 50 16.33 0.71 5.03
CA GLU A 50 17.03 1.94 5.34
C GLU A 50 17.86 1.82 6.64
N GLN A 51 17.40 1.09 7.65
CA GLN A 51 18.21 0.84 8.85
C GLN A 51 19.47 0.05 8.49
N GLU A 52 19.37 -0.93 7.60
CA GLU A 52 20.54 -1.72 7.17
C GLU A 52 21.49 -0.92 6.29
N LEU A 53 20.95 -0.07 5.40
CA LEU A 53 21.73 0.85 4.57
C LEU A 53 22.54 1.86 5.41
N PHE A 54 21.92 2.47 6.42
CA PHE A 54 22.58 3.49 7.24
C PHE A 54 23.54 2.91 8.29
N ASN A 55 23.48 1.59 8.52
CA ASN A 55 24.36 0.85 9.43
C ASN A 55 25.43 0.00 8.71
N LEU A 56 25.64 0.19 7.41
CA LEU A 56 26.69 -0.51 6.67
C LEU A 56 28.08 -0.29 7.30
N ASP A 57 28.90 -1.34 7.33
CA ASP A 57 30.29 -1.24 7.80
C ASP A 57 31.13 -0.43 6.78
N THR A 58 31.40 0.82 7.11
CA THR A 58 32.15 1.73 6.25
C THR A 58 33.62 1.34 6.10
N ASN A 59 34.15 0.44 6.93
CA ASN A 59 35.52 -0.07 6.78
C ASN A 59 35.62 -1.12 5.68
N ASN A 60 34.53 -1.86 5.42
CA ASN A 60 34.44 -2.92 4.42
C ASN A 60 33.23 -2.69 3.49
N LEU A 61 33.10 -1.45 2.99
CA LEU A 61 31.85 -0.99 2.38
C LEU A 61 31.46 -1.77 1.11
N GLU A 62 32.41 -2.18 0.28
CA GLU A 62 32.14 -2.96 -0.92
C GLU A 62 31.42 -4.28 -0.59
N ILE A 63 31.97 -5.03 0.37
CA ILE A 63 31.38 -6.28 0.87
C ILE A 63 30.01 -6.01 1.52
N ALA A 64 29.90 -4.93 2.30
CA ALA A 64 28.66 -4.59 2.97
C ALA A 64 27.54 -4.23 1.97
N VAL A 65 27.85 -3.46 0.92
CA VAL A 65 26.90 -3.10 -0.15
C VAL A 65 26.54 -4.32 -0.98
N GLU A 66 27.49 -5.21 -1.29
CA GLU A 66 27.21 -6.48 -1.97
C GLU A 66 26.26 -7.36 -1.14
N ALA A 67 26.50 -7.48 0.17
CA ALA A 67 25.63 -8.23 1.07
C ALA A 67 24.22 -7.62 1.14
N LEU A 68 24.10 -6.29 1.18
CA LEU A 68 22.82 -5.59 1.15
C LEU A 68 22.07 -5.85 -0.17
N ASN A 69 22.76 -5.76 -1.32
CA ASN A 69 22.20 -6.09 -2.62
C ASN A 69 21.75 -7.55 -2.68
N GLY A 70 22.54 -8.49 -2.16
CA GLY A 70 22.18 -9.91 -2.11
C GLY A 70 20.95 -10.18 -1.24
N LYS A 71 20.79 -9.46 -0.12
CA LYS A 71 19.66 -9.63 0.80
C LYS A 71 18.35 -9.08 0.25
N TYR A 72 18.39 -7.93 -0.44
CA TYR A 72 17.19 -7.22 -0.91
C TYR A 72 16.93 -7.41 -2.41
N GLY A 73 17.86 -8.03 -3.14
CA GLY A 73 17.73 -8.41 -4.53
C GLY A 73 17.31 -7.23 -5.43
N TYR A 74 16.25 -7.45 -6.19
CA TYR A 74 15.70 -6.45 -7.12
C TYR A 74 15.35 -5.12 -6.44
N PHE A 75 14.92 -5.14 -5.17
CA PHE A 75 14.57 -3.90 -4.47
C PHE A 75 15.79 -2.99 -4.28
N ALA A 76 16.93 -3.56 -3.85
CA ALA A 76 18.15 -2.76 -3.69
C ALA A 76 18.62 -2.21 -5.03
N ASP A 77 18.62 -3.04 -6.08
CA ASP A 77 18.99 -2.58 -7.42
C ASP A 77 18.11 -1.43 -7.89
N LEU A 78 16.77 -1.57 -7.79
CA LEU A 78 15.80 -0.52 -8.11
C LEU A 78 16.03 0.76 -7.28
N TYR A 79 16.30 0.62 -5.99
CA TYR A 79 16.56 1.76 -5.11
C TYR A 79 17.80 2.53 -5.54
N PHE A 80 18.90 1.82 -5.81
CA PHE A 80 20.16 2.47 -6.14
C PHE A 80 20.22 2.96 -7.59
N SER A 81 19.55 2.32 -8.55
CA SER A 81 19.57 2.72 -9.95
C SER A 81 18.48 3.74 -10.29
N GLU A 82 17.22 3.40 -10.05
CA GLU A 82 16.08 4.19 -10.53
C GLU A 82 15.65 5.27 -9.54
N ILE A 83 15.66 4.97 -8.23
CA ILE A 83 15.18 5.93 -7.22
C ILE A 83 16.26 6.96 -6.91
N MET A 84 17.48 6.50 -6.62
CA MET A 84 18.58 7.36 -6.21
C MET A 84 19.48 7.78 -7.36
N GLY A 85 19.51 7.04 -8.48
CA GLY A 85 20.42 7.34 -9.59
C GLY A 85 21.90 7.10 -9.27
N PHE A 86 22.23 6.36 -8.22
CA PHE A 86 23.61 6.10 -7.78
C PHE A 86 24.32 5.08 -8.65
N LYS A 87 23.57 4.10 -9.18
CA LYS A 87 24.10 3.01 -9.99
C LYS A 87 23.64 3.19 -11.45
N PRO A 88 24.53 3.57 -12.37
CA PRO A 88 24.21 3.56 -13.79
C PRO A 88 23.83 2.14 -14.24
N LEU A 89 22.83 2.00 -15.11
CA LEU A 89 22.27 0.72 -15.57
C LEU A 89 23.31 -0.26 -16.18
N HIS A 90 24.51 0.21 -16.53
CA HIS A 90 25.56 -0.56 -17.18
C HIS A 90 26.95 -0.38 -16.56
N ASP A 91 27.05 0.18 -15.35
CA ASP A 91 28.33 0.45 -14.72
C ASP A 91 28.52 -0.36 -13.44
N SER A 92 29.53 -1.23 -13.43
CA SER A 92 29.98 -2.02 -12.28
C SER A 92 31.15 -1.36 -11.54
N THR A 93 31.44 -0.08 -11.81
CA THR A 93 32.58 0.60 -11.20
C THR A 93 32.38 0.86 -9.70
N LEU A 94 33.50 0.95 -8.98
CA LEU A 94 33.60 1.38 -7.57
C LEU A 94 32.92 2.73 -7.28
N THR A 95 32.60 3.51 -8.32
CA THR A 95 31.93 4.81 -8.24
C THR A 95 30.62 4.74 -7.47
N TYR A 96 29.79 3.73 -7.73
CA TYR A 96 28.50 3.54 -7.04
C TYR A 96 28.69 3.33 -5.53
N VAL A 97 29.63 2.47 -5.12
CA VAL A 97 29.90 2.19 -3.70
C VAL A 97 30.38 3.45 -2.98
N ASN A 98 31.20 4.28 -3.62
CA ASN A 98 31.63 5.56 -3.06
C ASN A 98 30.46 6.55 -2.94
N THR A 99 29.56 6.62 -3.93
CA THR A 99 28.35 7.45 -3.83
C THR A 99 27.46 7.04 -2.66
N VAL A 100 27.29 5.73 -2.43
CA VAL A 100 26.58 5.21 -1.26
C VAL A 100 27.29 5.67 0.03
N LYS A 101 28.62 5.56 0.09
CA LYS A 101 29.40 6.03 1.24
C LYS A 101 29.15 7.49 1.54
N ASP A 102 29.22 8.34 0.52
CA ASP A 102 29.06 9.78 0.66
C ASP A 102 27.63 10.10 1.12
N PHE A 103 26.63 9.43 0.55
CA PHE A 103 25.23 9.60 0.93
C PHE A 103 24.97 9.26 2.41
N ILE A 104 25.36 8.07 2.88
CA ILE A 104 25.06 7.62 4.26
C ILE A 104 25.85 8.38 5.34
N ASN A 105 26.93 9.06 4.94
CA ASN A 105 27.77 9.88 5.81
C ASN A 105 27.53 11.38 5.65
N TYR A 106 26.73 11.82 4.67
CA TYR A 106 26.49 13.24 4.47
C TYR A 106 25.74 13.83 5.69
N PRO A 107 26.24 14.92 6.31
CA PRO A 107 25.73 15.37 7.60
C PRO A 107 24.22 15.64 7.66
N SER A 108 23.65 16.27 6.62
CA SER A 108 22.20 16.55 6.60
C SER A 108 21.37 15.29 6.39
N ILE A 109 21.86 14.32 5.61
CA ILE A 109 21.19 13.05 5.38
C ILE A 109 21.21 12.20 6.65
N ARG A 110 22.34 12.18 7.36
CA ARG A 110 22.45 11.49 8.66
C ARG A 110 21.54 12.13 9.72
N THR A 111 21.53 13.46 9.82
CA THR A 111 20.62 14.18 10.72
C THR A 111 19.14 13.86 10.43
N LEU A 112 18.77 13.81 9.14
CA LEU A 112 17.42 13.43 8.72
C LEU A 112 17.09 12.00 9.13
N TYR A 113 17.98 11.04 8.84
CA TYR A 113 17.83 9.64 9.21
C TYR A 113 17.65 9.48 10.73
N ASP A 114 18.52 10.12 11.53
CA ASP A 114 18.47 10.06 12.99
C ASP A 114 17.12 10.58 13.52
N THR A 115 16.63 11.69 12.94
CA THR A 115 15.31 12.26 13.30
C THR A 115 14.18 11.29 12.94
N CYS A 116 14.24 10.65 11.77
CA CYS A 116 13.27 9.63 11.38
C CYS A 116 13.31 8.42 12.31
N GLN A 117 14.47 8.00 12.81
CA GLN A 117 14.55 6.88 13.77
C GLN A 117 13.96 7.24 15.14
N ILE A 118 14.00 8.51 15.56
CA ILE A 118 13.33 8.95 16.79
C ILE A 118 11.81 8.80 16.68
N VAL A 119 11.22 9.17 15.53
CA VAL A 119 9.76 9.18 15.34
C VAL A 119 9.22 7.83 14.84
N TYR A 120 9.99 7.12 14.01
CA TYR A 120 9.56 5.95 13.23
C TYR A 120 10.55 4.78 13.33
N GLY A 121 11.38 4.71 14.36
CA GLY A 121 12.40 3.65 14.50
C GLY A 121 11.84 2.29 14.89
N ASP A 122 10.69 2.24 15.57
CA ASP A 122 10.06 1.01 16.04
C ASP A 122 8.72 0.74 15.34
N PHE A 123 8.64 -0.39 14.65
CA PHE A 123 7.43 -0.87 13.98
C PHE A 123 6.78 -2.07 14.69
N SER A 124 7.20 -2.38 15.93
CA SER A 124 6.66 -3.49 16.71
C SER A 124 5.15 -3.41 16.94
N GLU A 125 4.57 -2.21 16.95
CA GLU A 125 3.12 -2.03 17.04
C GLU A 125 2.40 -2.48 15.75
N VAL A 126 2.98 -2.19 14.59
CA VAL A 126 2.40 -2.55 13.28
C VAL A 126 2.50 -4.06 13.05
N GLU A 127 3.60 -4.69 13.47
CA GLU A 127 3.82 -6.14 13.31
C GLU A 127 2.95 -7.03 14.22
N LYS A 128 2.21 -6.45 15.18
CA LYS A 128 1.31 -7.20 16.08
C LYS A 128 -0.08 -7.48 15.49
N THR A 129 -0.39 -6.93 14.33
CA THR A 129 -1.69 -7.06 13.65
C THR A 129 -1.69 -8.28 12.75
#